data_AF-A0A6J8BSV0-F1
#
_entry.id   AF-A0A6J8BSV0-F1
#
_cell.length_a   1.000
_cell.length_b   1.000
_cell.length_c   1.000
_cell.angle_alpha   90.00
_cell.angle_beta   90.00
_cell.angle_gamma   90.00
#
_symmetry.space_group_name_H-M   'P 1'
#
loop_
_entity.id
_entity.type
_entity.pdbx_description
1 polymer ?
#
loop_
_entity_poly.entity_id
_entity_poly.type
_entity_poly.pdbx_seq_one_letter_code
_entity_poly.pdbx_strand_id
1 'polypeptide(L)'
;MSAVVKHLQKPTPDIKKFGGNPLEYRKFYRQFQARIVANTDNDEEKMTYLEQFTYGEASKVVSGFSHLIGEHAYSAAIKQLEERYGDTEVIANAFIKRALEWPTIQAGDSRSLDDFSLFLIECENAAESMEAMRILEYSENIKRLMMKLPFYFHDRWRNVVMRTKEKKESVTFTHFVQFVKQEAKRPTTQLMEI
;
A
#
# COMPACT_ATOMS: atom_id res chain seq x y z
N MET A 1 -15.97 20.72 31.17
CA MET A 1 -15.15 20.87 29.94
C MET A 1 -16.02 20.53 28.73
N SER A 2 -16.25 21.49 27.84
CA SER A 2 -17.16 21.38 26.69
C SER A 2 -16.68 20.34 25.67
N ALA A 3 -17.61 19.71 24.95
CA ALA A 3 -17.32 18.82 23.82
C ALA A 3 -16.38 19.46 22.79
N VAL A 4 -16.46 20.79 22.63
CA VAL A 4 -15.57 21.60 21.78
C VAL A 4 -14.10 21.47 22.22
N VAL A 5 -13.83 21.47 23.53
CA VAL A 5 -12.46 21.35 24.08
C VAL A 5 -11.90 19.95 23.86
N LYS A 6 -12.74 18.90 23.93
CA LYS A 6 -12.34 17.52 23.61
C LYS A 6 -12.02 17.29 22.12
N HIS A 7 -12.62 18.06 21.22
CA HIS A 7 -12.31 18.01 19.78
C HIS A 7 -10.98 18.71 19.45
N LEU A 8 -10.67 19.83 20.11
CA LEU A 8 -9.44 20.60 19.91
C LEU A 8 -8.18 19.94 20.49
N GLN A 9 -8.32 18.99 21.43
CA GLN A 9 -7.19 18.28 22.06
C GLN A 9 -6.76 17.00 21.32
N LYS A 10 -7.44 16.61 20.24
CA LYS A 10 -7.04 15.43 19.48
C LYS A 10 -5.79 15.78 18.66
N PRO A 11 -4.74 14.94 18.68
CA PRO A 11 -3.64 15.09 17.74
C PRO A 11 -4.20 15.22 16.34
N THR A 12 -3.81 16.27 15.63
CA THR A 12 -4.26 16.56 14.28
C THR A 12 -3.19 16.00 13.34
N PRO A 13 -3.27 14.72 12.91
CA PRO A 13 -2.33 14.19 11.94
C PRO A 13 -2.34 15.06 10.70
N ASP A 14 -1.15 15.42 10.24
CA ASP A 14 -0.93 16.19 9.02
C ASP A 14 -1.41 15.39 7.79
N ILE A 15 -1.98 16.09 6.82
CA ILE A 15 -2.38 15.48 5.55
C ILE A 15 -1.12 15.28 4.74
N LYS A 16 -0.76 14.03 4.48
CA LYS A 16 0.36 13.76 3.57
C LYS A 16 -0.04 14.20 2.17
N LYS A 17 0.80 15.02 1.53
CA LYS A 17 0.59 15.40 0.13
C LYS A 17 0.60 14.15 -0.76
N PHE A 18 -0.16 14.20 -1.85
CA PHE A 18 -0.33 13.09 -2.78
C PHE A 18 0.39 13.33 -4.10
N GLY A 19 1.24 12.38 -4.49
CA GLY A 19 2.09 12.49 -5.68
C GLY A 19 1.58 11.75 -6.92
N GLY A 20 0.51 10.96 -6.79
CA GLY A 20 0.01 10.10 -7.87
C GLY A 20 0.36 8.61 -7.73
N ASN A 21 0.78 8.13 -6.55
CA ASN A 21 0.94 6.69 -6.29
C ASN A 21 -0.41 6.06 -5.90
N PRO A 22 -1.00 5.15 -6.70
CA PRO A 22 -2.30 4.55 -6.38
C PRO A 22 -2.39 3.93 -4.98
N LEU A 23 -1.28 3.36 -4.47
CA LEU A 23 -1.23 2.74 -3.14
C LEU A 23 -1.45 3.74 -1.99
N GLU A 24 -1.24 5.03 -2.24
CA GLU A 24 -1.39 6.10 -1.25
C GLU A 24 -2.73 6.83 -1.38
N TYR A 25 -3.42 6.69 -2.51
CA TYR A 25 -4.56 7.52 -2.86
C TYR A 25 -5.73 7.39 -1.88
N ARG A 26 -6.15 6.16 -1.52
CA ARG A 26 -7.27 5.94 -0.59
C ARG A 26 -7.02 6.56 0.78
N LYS A 27 -5.77 6.52 1.25
CA LYS A 27 -5.37 7.15 2.52
C LYS A 27 -5.39 8.67 2.41
N PHE A 28 -4.80 9.21 1.34
CA PHE A 28 -4.81 10.63 1.06
C PHE A 28 -6.25 11.17 1.00
N TYR A 29 -7.11 10.58 0.17
CA TYR A 29 -8.46 11.09 -0.03
C TYR A 29 -9.30 11.01 1.24
N ARG A 30 -9.17 9.93 2.04
CA ARG A 30 -9.83 9.84 3.35
C ARG A 30 -9.39 10.96 4.31
N GLN A 31 -8.09 11.26 4.34
CA GLN A 31 -7.55 12.35 5.17
C GLN A 31 -8.03 13.71 4.67
N PHE A 32 -8.01 13.93 3.35
CA PHE A 32 -8.47 15.14 2.69
C PHE A 32 -9.96 15.40 2.95
N GLN A 33 -10.81 14.37 2.78
CA GLN A 33 -12.25 14.46 3.07
C GLN A 33 -12.52 14.83 4.54
N ALA A 34 -11.88 14.12 5.48
CA ALA A 34 -12.14 14.31 6.90
C ALA A 34 -11.65 15.66 7.45
N ARG A 35 -10.74 16.35 6.76
CA ARG A 35 -10.07 17.55 7.27
C ARG A 35 -10.35 18.80 6.49
N ILE A 36 -10.40 18.69 5.17
CA ILE A 36 -10.68 19.83 4.29
C ILE A 36 -12.16 19.85 3.98
N VAL A 37 -12.67 18.81 3.31
CA VAL A 37 -14.06 18.79 2.80
C VAL A 37 -15.09 18.90 3.92
N ALA A 38 -14.87 18.21 5.05
CA ALA A 38 -15.79 18.27 6.19
C ALA A 38 -15.84 19.63 6.92
N ASN A 39 -14.89 20.53 6.69
CA ASN A 39 -14.78 21.82 7.36
C ASN A 39 -14.77 23.01 6.38
N THR A 40 -15.04 22.77 5.10
CA THR A 40 -14.99 23.79 4.04
C THR A 40 -16.24 23.66 3.20
N ASP A 41 -17.08 24.69 3.14
CA ASP A 41 -18.30 24.63 2.34
C ASP A 41 -18.03 25.02 0.88
N ASN A 42 -17.13 25.99 0.66
CA ASN A 42 -16.80 26.54 -0.66
C ASN A 42 -15.95 25.58 -1.51
N ASP A 43 -16.42 25.24 -2.71
CA ASP A 43 -15.70 24.38 -3.65
C ASP A 43 -14.43 25.03 -4.23
N GLU A 44 -14.37 26.35 -4.36
CA GLU A 44 -13.16 27.06 -4.81
C GLU A 44 -12.04 26.94 -3.76
N GLU A 45 -12.41 27.00 -2.48
CA GLU A 45 -11.47 26.81 -1.38
C GLU A 45 -11.01 25.33 -1.30
N LYS A 46 -11.94 24.36 -1.46
CA LYS A 46 -11.57 22.94 -1.58
C LYS A 46 -10.62 22.69 -2.75
N MET A 47 -10.84 23.32 -3.89
CA MET A 47 -9.96 23.22 -5.06
C MET A 47 -8.56 23.77 -4.75
N THR A 48 -8.48 24.94 -4.11
CA THR A 48 -7.21 25.55 -3.69
C THR A 48 -6.43 24.63 -2.74
N TYR A 49 -7.11 24.02 -1.76
CA TYR A 49 -6.47 23.02 -0.90
C TYR A 49 -6.05 21.76 -1.67
N LEU A 50 -6.86 21.29 -2.61
CA LEU A 50 -6.52 20.12 -3.43
C LEU A 50 -5.23 20.38 -4.24
N GLU A 51 -5.05 21.57 -4.79
CA GLU A 51 -3.81 22.00 -5.44
C GLU A 51 -2.63 22.00 -4.46
N GLN A 52 -2.80 22.51 -3.24
CA GLN A 52 -1.73 22.57 -2.23
C GLN A 52 -1.30 21.18 -1.72
N PHE A 53 -2.24 20.25 -1.61
CA PHE A 53 -2.01 18.90 -1.10
C PHE A 53 -1.72 17.87 -2.19
N THR A 54 -1.56 18.29 -3.44
CA THR A 54 -1.05 17.45 -4.52
C THR A 54 0.33 17.92 -4.99
N TYR A 55 1.10 16.99 -5.55
CA TYR A 55 2.38 17.29 -6.21
C TYR A 55 2.59 16.30 -7.36
N GLY A 56 3.65 16.52 -8.16
CA GLY A 56 4.01 15.60 -9.25
C GLY A 56 2.86 15.38 -10.24
N GLU A 57 2.60 14.11 -10.59
CA GLU A 57 1.57 13.74 -11.56
C GLU A 57 0.15 14.03 -11.06
N ALA A 58 -0.10 13.92 -9.75
CA ALA A 58 -1.40 14.28 -9.19
C ALA A 58 -1.67 15.79 -9.33
N SER A 59 -0.67 16.64 -9.09
CA SER A 59 -0.82 18.09 -9.25
C SER A 59 -1.07 18.48 -10.71
N LYS A 60 -0.41 17.81 -11.67
CA LYS A 60 -0.70 18.01 -13.11
C LYS A 60 -2.17 17.73 -13.45
N VAL A 61 -2.72 16.61 -12.92
CA VAL A 61 -4.14 16.27 -13.11
C VAL A 61 -5.02 17.37 -12.54
N VAL A 62 -4.79 17.80 -11.29
CA VAL A 62 -5.58 18.84 -10.64
C VAL A 62 -5.50 20.16 -11.40
N SER A 63 -4.30 20.59 -11.82
CA SER A 63 -4.10 21.85 -12.54
C SER A 63 -4.80 21.92 -13.89
N GLY A 64 -5.13 20.77 -14.50
CA GLY A 64 -5.91 20.72 -15.74
C GLY A 64 -7.33 21.28 -15.58
N PHE A 65 -7.81 21.43 -14.35
CA PHE A 65 -9.13 21.95 -14.00
C PHE A 65 -9.10 23.41 -13.53
N SER A 66 -7.92 24.04 -13.38
CA SER A 66 -7.79 25.40 -12.84
C SER A 66 -8.38 26.51 -13.73
N HIS A 67 -8.77 26.19 -14.98
CA HIS A 67 -9.48 27.11 -15.88
C HIS A 67 -11.01 26.95 -15.83
N LEU A 68 -11.53 25.95 -15.10
CA LEU A 68 -12.96 25.82 -14.85
C LEU A 68 -13.36 26.75 -13.71
N ILE A 69 -14.55 27.33 -13.80
CA ILE A 69 -15.06 28.31 -12.83
C ILE A 69 -16.10 27.64 -11.91
N GLY A 70 -16.01 27.92 -10.61
CA GLY A 70 -17.00 27.53 -9.61
C GLY A 70 -16.99 26.03 -9.24
N GLU A 71 -18.13 25.52 -8.77
CA GLU A 71 -18.32 24.16 -8.21
C GLU A 71 -17.92 23.01 -9.17
N HIS A 72 -17.83 23.30 -10.47
CA HIS A 72 -17.48 22.29 -11.48
C HIS A 72 -16.00 21.89 -11.43
N ALA A 73 -15.10 22.79 -11.00
CA ALA A 73 -13.65 22.53 -11.03
C ALA A 73 -13.25 21.44 -10.04
N TYR A 74 -13.65 21.59 -8.77
CA TYR A 74 -13.31 20.66 -7.70
C TYR A 74 -13.88 19.25 -7.96
N SER A 75 -15.18 19.16 -8.28
CA SER A 75 -15.82 17.86 -8.52
C SER A 75 -15.21 17.12 -9.71
N ALA A 76 -14.88 17.83 -10.79
CA ALA A 76 -14.21 17.26 -11.96
C ALA A 76 -12.79 16.78 -11.65
N ALA A 77 -12.01 17.58 -10.90
CA ALA A 77 -10.66 17.20 -10.48
C ALA A 77 -10.64 15.96 -9.58
N ILE A 78 -11.53 15.89 -8.57
CA ILE A 78 -11.66 14.71 -7.71
C ILE A 78 -12.10 13.48 -8.51
N LYS A 79 -13.07 13.62 -9.42
CA LYS A 79 -13.49 12.53 -10.29
C LYS A 79 -12.32 11.98 -11.10
N GLN A 80 -11.49 12.84 -11.69
CA GLN A 80 -10.29 12.40 -12.41
C GLN A 80 -9.27 11.71 -11.51
N LEU A 81 -9.05 12.19 -10.28
CA LEU A 81 -8.15 11.52 -9.35
C LEU A 81 -8.67 10.13 -8.97
N GLU A 82 -9.99 9.98 -8.76
CA GLU A 82 -10.62 8.69 -8.47
C GLU A 82 -10.48 7.72 -9.64
N GLU A 83 -10.78 8.16 -10.87
CA GLU A 83 -10.64 7.34 -12.07
C GLU A 83 -9.19 6.87 -12.30
N ARG A 84 -8.22 7.75 -12.01
CA ARG A 84 -6.81 7.50 -12.32
C ARG A 84 -6.05 6.75 -11.22
N TYR A 85 -6.47 6.87 -9.96
CA TYR A 85 -5.73 6.34 -8.82
C TYR A 85 -6.60 5.60 -7.78
N GLY A 86 -7.92 5.82 -7.80
CA GLY A 86 -8.87 5.23 -6.87
C GLY A 86 -9.44 3.89 -7.32
N ASP A 87 -9.49 3.65 -8.63
CA ASP A 87 -10.01 2.41 -9.17
C ASP A 87 -9.34 1.16 -8.54
N THR A 88 -10.16 0.18 -8.17
CA THR A 88 -9.72 -1.00 -7.43
C THR A 88 -8.75 -1.85 -8.26
N GLU A 89 -8.95 -1.93 -9.57
CA GLU A 89 -8.06 -2.65 -10.48
C GLU A 89 -6.72 -1.92 -10.64
N VAL A 90 -6.75 -0.58 -10.73
CA VAL A 90 -5.52 0.24 -10.73
C VAL A 90 -4.71 0.03 -9.46
N ILE A 91 -5.35 0.06 -8.28
CA ILE A 91 -4.67 -0.15 -7.00
C ILE A 91 -4.13 -1.57 -6.89
N ALA A 92 -4.92 -2.59 -7.25
CA ALA A 92 -4.47 -3.98 -7.22
C ALA A 92 -3.26 -4.21 -8.14
N ASN A 93 -3.29 -3.65 -9.37
CA ASN A 93 -2.17 -3.71 -10.29
C ASN A 93 -0.92 -3.03 -9.73
N ALA A 94 -1.06 -1.91 -9.02
CA ALA A 94 0.07 -1.27 -8.35
C ALA A 94 0.66 -2.14 -7.23
N PHE A 95 -0.18 -2.84 -6.44
CA PHE A 95 0.29 -3.78 -5.42
C PHE A 95 1.04 -4.96 -6.06
N ILE A 96 0.41 -5.61 -7.05
CA ILE A 96 0.96 -6.77 -7.75
C ILE A 96 2.29 -6.41 -8.41
N LYS A 97 2.35 -5.27 -9.11
CA LYS A 97 3.57 -4.77 -9.74
C LYS A 97 4.67 -4.58 -8.71
N ARG A 98 4.39 -3.83 -7.63
CA ARG A 98 5.39 -3.57 -6.57
C ARG A 98 5.86 -4.86 -5.90
N ALA A 99 4.99 -5.85 -5.71
CA ALA A 99 5.36 -7.14 -5.12
C ALA A 99 6.30 -7.93 -6.04
N LEU A 100 5.95 -8.03 -7.32
CA LEU A 100 6.70 -8.83 -8.29
C LEU A 100 7.99 -8.15 -8.76
N GLU A 101 8.04 -6.82 -8.72
CA GLU A 101 9.23 -6.01 -9.03
C GLU A 101 10.06 -5.66 -7.80
N TRP A 102 9.68 -6.15 -6.60
CA TRP A 102 10.42 -5.90 -5.37
C TRP A 102 11.91 -6.21 -5.54
N PRO A 103 12.83 -5.37 -5.03
CA PRO A 103 14.27 -5.61 -5.17
C PRO A 103 14.69 -6.89 -4.45
N THR A 104 15.71 -7.59 -4.98
CA THR A 104 16.29 -8.74 -4.30
C THR A 104 16.92 -8.30 -2.98
N ILE A 105 16.50 -8.93 -1.89
CA ILE A 105 17.00 -8.67 -0.55
C ILE A 105 18.35 -9.36 -0.38
N GLN A 106 19.32 -8.64 0.15
CA GLN A 106 20.66 -9.16 0.40
C GLN A 106 20.70 -10.01 1.67
N ALA A 107 21.64 -10.95 1.73
CA ALA A 107 21.86 -11.74 2.94
C ALA A 107 22.25 -10.82 4.11
N GLY A 108 21.56 -10.96 5.23
CA GLY A 108 21.78 -10.13 6.43
C GLY A 108 21.09 -8.76 6.40
N ASP A 109 20.42 -8.38 5.32
CA ASP A 109 19.63 -7.14 5.27
C ASP A 109 18.26 -7.33 5.95
N SER A 110 18.28 -7.27 7.28
CA SER A 110 17.10 -7.43 8.12
C SER A 110 16.05 -6.34 7.89
N ARG A 111 16.48 -5.13 7.55
CA ARG A 111 15.58 -4.00 7.29
C ARG A 111 14.78 -4.22 6.00
N SER A 112 15.44 -4.54 4.90
CA SER A 112 14.73 -4.81 3.63
C SER A 112 13.82 -6.04 3.73
N LEU A 113 14.19 -7.03 4.57
CA LEU A 113 13.33 -8.18 4.85
C LEU A 113 12.07 -7.78 5.64
N ASP A 114 12.21 -6.93 6.64
CA ASP A 114 11.08 -6.40 7.42
C ASP A 114 10.15 -5.53 6.54
N ASP A 115 10.72 -4.63 5.73
CA ASP A 115 9.96 -3.81 4.78
C ASP A 115 9.18 -4.67 3.78
N PHE A 116 9.78 -5.75 3.28
CA PHE A 116 9.10 -6.70 2.40
C PHE A 116 8.01 -7.47 3.12
N SER A 117 8.28 -7.92 4.36
CA SER A 117 7.27 -8.59 5.18
C SER A 117 6.05 -7.69 5.42
N LEU A 118 6.26 -6.42 5.77
CA LEU A 118 5.19 -5.45 5.98
C LEU A 118 4.39 -5.25 4.70
N PHE A 119 5.06 -5.12 3.56
CA PHE A 119 4.40 -4.94 2.28
C PHE A 119 3.59 -6.18 1.86
N LEU A 120 4.06 -7.40 2.11
CA LEU A 120 3.30 -8.62 1.85
C LEU A 120 2.03 -8.72 2.71
N ILE A 121 2.08 -8.22 3.95
CA ILE A 121 0.89 -8.10 4.82
C ILE A 121 -0.09 -7.08 4.24
N GLU A 122 0.39 -5.95 3.70
CA GLU A 122 -0.48 -4.99 2.99
C GLU A 122 -1.16 -5.65 1.78
N CYS A 123 -0.43 -6.47 1.01
CA CYS A 123 -1.01 -7.24 -0.09
C CYS A 123 -2.08 -8.23 0.38
N GLU A 124 -1.84 -8.95 1.49
CA GLU A 124 -2.81 -9.89 2.07
C GLU A 124 -4.10 -9.18 2.49
N ASN A 125 -3.99 -8.03 3.18
CA ASN A 125 -5.15 -7.22 3.57
C ASN A 125 -5.90 -6.66 2.34
N ALA A 126 -5.17 -6.22 1.30
CA ALA A 126 -5.79 -5.73 0.08
C ALA A 126 -6.58 -6.84 -0.64
N ALA A 127 -6.08 -8.08 -0.60
CA ALA A 127 -6.75 -9.23 -1.22
C ALA A 127 -8.13 -9.55 -0.64
N GLU A 128 -8.44 -9.12 0.59
CA GLU A 128 -9.78 -9.27 1.18
C GLU A 128 -10.87 -8.50 0.41
N SER A 129 -10.49 -7.44 -0.31
CA SER A 129 -11.43 -6.53 -0.99
C SER A 129 -11.19 -6.39 -2.50
N MET A 130 -10.10 -6.96 -3.02
CA MET A 130 -9.65 -6.76 -4.40
C MET A 130 -9.43 -8.11 -5.09
N GLU A 131 -10.39 -8.57 -5.90
CA GLU A 131 -10.34 -9.88 -6.58
C GLU A 131 -9.08 -10.06 -7.45
N ALA A 132 -8.60 -8.99 -8.09
CA ALA A 132 -7.39 -9.00 -8.90
C ALA A 132 -6.14 -9.43 -8.11
N MET A 133 -6.11 -9.25 -6.79
CA MET A 133 -5.01 -9.69 -5.93
C MET A 133 -4.85 -11.21 -5.87
N ARG A 134 -5.87 -11.99 -6.25
CA ARG A 134 -5.79 -13.46 -6.37
C ARG A 134 -4.71 -13.91 -7.33
N ILE A 135 -4.21 -13.04 -8.21
CA ILE A 135 -3.02 -13.31 -9.03
C ILE A 135 -1.83 -13.75 -8.16
N LEU A 136 -1.69 -13.24 -6.93
CA LEU A 136 -0.60 -13.60 -6.01
C LEU A 136 -0.75 -15.02 -5.42
N GLU A 137 -1.93 -15.64 -5.51
CA GLU A 137 -2.16 -17.03 -5.10
C GLU A 137 -1.54 -18.04 -6.07
N TYR A 138 -1.25 -17.62 -7.30
CA TYR A 138 -0.66 -18.53 -8.29
C TYR A 138 0.77 -18.91 -7.89
N SER A 139 1.06 -20.21 -7.98
CA SER A 139 2.34 -20.80 -7.58
C SER A 139 3.54 -20.14 -8.25
N GLU A 140 3.42 -19.74 -9.52
CA GLU A 140 4.47 -19.03 -10.24
C GLU A 140 4.75 -17.64 -9.63
N ASN A 141 3.73 -16.93 -9.18
CA ASN A 141 3.91 -15.63 -8.52
C ASN A 141 4.49 -15.80 -7.12
N ILE A 142 4.05 -16.79 -6.35
CA ILE A 142 4.68 -17.14 -5.06
C ILE A 142 6.17 -17.47 -5.27
N LYS A 143 6.51 -18.22 -6.33
CA LYS A 143 7.89 -18.51 -6.70
C LYS A 143 8.67 -17.24 -7.05
N ARG A 144 8.10 -16.32 -7.83
CA ARG A 144 8.72 -15.02 -8.14
C ARG A 144 8.98 -14.17 -6.90
N LEU A 145 8.08 -14.19 -5.93
CA LEU A 145 8.27 -13.53 -4.64
C LEU A 145 9.36 -14.21 -3.79
N MET A 146 9.40 -15.55 -3.80
CA MET A 146 10.46 -16.32 -3.14
C MET A 146 11.85 -15.97 -3.70
N MET A 147 11.96 -15.74 -5.02
CA MET A 147 13.21 -15.31 -5.66
C MET A 147 13.70 -13.93 -5.19
N LYS A 148 12.89 -13.15 -4.45
CA LYS A 148 13.32 -11.89 -3.83
C LYS A 148 14.11 -12.10 -2.55
N LEU A 149 13.99 -13.27 -1.93
CA LEU A 149 14.69 -13.57 -0.68
C LEU A 149 16.04 -14.24 -0.96
N PRO A 150 17.02 -14.08 -0.06
CA PRO A 150 18.27 -14.85 -0.06
C PRO A 150 18.08 -16.37 -0.14
N PHE A 151 19.04 -17.06 -0.77
CA PHE A 151 18.95 -18.50 -1.07
C PHE A 151 18.70 -19.38 0.17
N TYR A 152 19.24 -19.02 1.34
CA TYR A 152 19.05 -19.79 2.57
C TYR A 152 17.59 -19.82 3.06
N PHE A 153 16.74 -18.91 2.59
CA PHE A 153 15.29 -18.98 2.85
C PHE A 153 14.57 -19.97 1.92
N HIS A 154 15.15 -20.31 0.76
CA HIS A 154 14.49 -21.17 -0.24
C HIS A 154 14.33 -22.60 0.28
N ASP A 155 15.34 -23.12 0.96
CA ASP A 155 15.27 -24.44 1.61
C ASP A 155 14.22 -24.45 2.73
N ARG A 156 14.21 -23.42 3.58
CA ARG A 156 13.21 -23.26 4.65
C ARG A 156 11.79 -23.18 4.10
N TRP A 157 11.59 -22.42 3.02
CA TRP A 157 10.31 -22.35 2.32
C TRP A 157 9.91 -23.70 1.73
N ARG A 158 10.84 -24.45 1.14
CA ARG A 158 10.58 -25.80 0.62
C ARG A 158 10.08 -26.73 1.73
N ASN A 159 10.62 -26.63 2.93
CA ASN A 159 10.14 -27.39 4.09
C ASN A 159 8.69 -27.02 4.46
N VAL A 160 8.32 -25.73 4.37
CA VAL A 160 6.91 -25.30 4.56
C VAL A 160 6.03 -25.92 3.48
N VAL A 161 6.42 -25.81 2.20
CA VAL A 161 5.68 -26.39 1.06
C VAL A 161 5.47 -27.90 1.20
N MET A 162 6.52 -28.64 1.58
CA MET A 162 6.46 -30.09 1.79
C MET A 162 5.45 -30.43 2.90
N ARG A 163 5.54 -29.77 4.05
CA ARG A 163 4.62 -29.99 5.19
C ARG A 163 3.17 -29.66 4.85
N THR A 164 2.92 -28.59 4.10
CA THR A 164 1.56 -28.25 3.64
C THR A 164 1.01 -29.34 2.72
N LYS A 165 1.83 -29.86 1.80
CA LYS A 165 1.42 -30.94 0.90
C LYS A 165 1.19 -32.28 1.61
N GLU A 166 1.97 -32.60 2.64
CA GLU A 166 1.76 -33.79 3.48
C GLU A 166 0.38 -33.77 4.18
N LYS A 167 -0.11 -32.57 4.52
CA LYS A 167 -1.47 -32.36 5.04
C LYS A 167 -2.56 -32.38 3.97
N LYS A 168 -2.20 -32.60 2.70
CA LYS A 168 -3.09 -32.53 1.51
C LYS A 168 -3.71 -31.14 1.30
N GLU A 169 -3.04 -30.10 1.77
CA GLU A 169 -3.46 -28.70 1.59
C GLU A 169 -2.74 -28.07 0.38
N SER A 170 -3.37 -27.07 -0.23
CA SER A 170 -2.71 -26.23 -1.24
C SER A 170 -1.83 -25.18 -0.55
N VAL A 171 -0.67 -24.91 -1.16
CA VAL A 171 0.17 -23.77 -0.76
C VAL A 171 -0.48 -22.51 -1.28
N THR A 172 -0.67 -21.53 -0.39
CA THR A 172 -1.34 -20.25 -0.69
C THR A 172 -0.40 -19.09 -0.47
N PHE A 173 -0.79 -17.91 -0.95
CA PHE A 173 -0.08 -16.67 -0.69
C PHE A 173 0.04 -16.38 0.81
N THR A 174 -1.01 -16.61 1.61
CA THR A 174 -0.97 -16.49 3.08
C THR A 174 0.12 -17.34 3.72
N HIS A 175 0.35 -18.57 3.26
CA HIS A 175 1.46 -19.39 3.77
C HIS A 175 2.81 -18.69 3.55
N PHE A 176 2.99 -18.05 2.39
CA PHE A 176 4.20 -17.31 2.07
C PHE A 176 4.34 -16.04 2.91
N VAL A 177 3.26 -15.26 3.08
CA VAL A 177 3.27 -14.06 3.95
C VAL A 177 3.65 -14.42 5.38
N GLN A 178 3.07 -15.48 5.95
CA GLN A 178 3.41 -15.93 7.30
C GLN A 178 4.84 -16.43 7.40
N PHE A 179 5.35 -17.11 6.37
CA PHE A 179 6.76 -17.53 6.32
C PHE A 179 7.71 -16.32 6.38
N VAL A 180 7.55 -15.33 5.49
CA VAL A 180 8.42 -14.15 5.46
C VAL A 180 8.33 -13.36 6.77
N LYS A 181 7.12 -13.19 7.31
CA LYS A 181 6.88 -12.54 8.61
C LYS A 181 7.58 -13.22 9.77
N GLN A 182 7.63 -14.56 9.78
CA GLN A 182 8.36 -15.30 10.80
C GLN A 182 9.87 -15.15 10.64
N GLU A 183 10.38 -15.24 9.41
CA GLU A 183 11.79 -15.09 9.12
C GLU A 183 12.31 -13.67 9.43
N ALA A 184 11.52 -12.63 9.18
CA ALA A 184 11.85 -11.24 9.53
C ALA A 184 11.99 -11.01 11.04
N LYS A 185 11.21 -11.74 11.85
CA LYS A 185 11.24 -11.64 13.33
C LYS A 185 12.33 -12.48 13.98
N ARG A 186 12.92 -13.44 13.25
CA ARG A 186 13.96 -14.29 13.82
C ARG A 186 15.18 -13.42 14.10
N PRO A 187 15.73 -13.43 15.33
CA PRO A 187 17.01 -12.80 15.60
C PRO A 187 18.02 -13.37 14.61
N THR A 188 18.81 -12.50 13.97
CA THR A 188 19.97 -12.93 13.19
C THR A 188 21.00 -13.45 14.19
N THR A 189 20.81 -14.67 14.68
CA THR A 189 21.83 -15.34 15.49
C THR A 189 23.08 -15.39 14.63
N GLN A 190 24.13 -14.74 15.12
CA GLN A 190 25.47 -14.81 14.57
C GLN A 190 25.79 -16.26 14.19
N LEU A 191 25.78 -16.55 12.89
CA LEU A 191 26.60 -17.61 12.30
C LEU A 191 27.97 -17.01 11.95
N MET A 192 28.53 -16.26 12.91
CA MET A 192 29.94 -15.89 12.95
C MET A 192 30.46 -16.39 14.30
N GLU A 193 30.75 -17.68 14.36
CA GLU A 193 31.82 -18.28 15.16
C GLU A 193 31.83 -19.78 14.82
N ILE A 194 32.57 -20.07 13.73
CA ILE A 194 33.31 -21.33 13.58
C ILE A 194 34.58 -21.17 14.40
#